data_AF-E0UMS3-F1
#
_entry.id   AF-E0UMS3-F1
#
_cell.length_a   1.000
_cell.length_b   1.000
_cell.length_c   1.000
_cell.angle_alpha   90.00
_cell.angle_beta   90.00
_cell.angle_gamma   90.00
#
_symmetry.space_group_name_H-M   'P 1'
#
loop_
_entity.id
_entity.type
_entity.pdbx_description
1 polymer ?
#
loop_
_entity_poly.entity_id
_entity_poly.type
_entity_poly.pdbx_seq_one_letter_code
_entity_poly.pdbx_strand_id
1 'polypeptide(L)'
;MYTQQQILEIAQLPETCFRYRCHIDNLINFYKWAKNQWTATAVKEFTSEHNLNLRKNSDRARLGWLMAIEYVKCLPPAQPEPSAEPKNSQQPEREQQLEQDHNRVAQVVKVLATAIAYLPPVPPTNGLEQTPPYCILGKPIYFDELVRNYKILAQKWHPDLCSHPEAQERFQLVTAIFKELKTSWFKKYSPLIAACTIGSENLKRARNKTFPFTAESFWQ
;
A
#
# COMPACT_ATOMS: atom_id res chain seq x y z
N MET A 1 2.05 -26.59 -13.23
CA MET A 1 0.74 -27.00 -12.70
C MET A 1 0.43 -26.06 -11.55
N TYR A 2 -0.73 -25.40 -11.55
CA TYR A 2 -1.11 -24.48 -10.46
C TYR A 2 -1.77 -25.27 -9.33
N THR A 3 -1.42 -24.96 -8.07
CA THR A 3 -2.07 -25.56 -6.90
C THR A 3 -3.38 -24.84 -6.57
N GLN A 4 -4.26 -25.49 -5.80
CA GLN A 4 -5.51 -24.87 -5.33
C GLN A 4 -5.26 -23.56 -4.57
N GLN A 5 -4.19 -23.52 -3.77
CA GLN A 5 -3.78 -22.31 -3.04
C GLN A 5 -3.32 -21.19 -3.98
N GLN A 6 -2.54 -21.51 -5.02
CA GLN A 6 -2.11 -20.52 -6.01
C GLN A 6 -3.29 -19.96 -6.84
N ILE A 7 -4.30 -20.79 -7.11
CA ILE A 7 -5.52 -20.35 -7.81
C ILE A 7 -6.32 -19.38 -6.92
N LEU A 8 -6.46 -19.69 -5.63
CA LEU A 8 -7.11 -18.82 -4.65
C LEU A 8 -6.38 -17.47 -4.51
N GLU A 9 -5.05 -17.49 -4.43
CA GLU A 9 -4.22 -16.27 -4.37
C GLU A 9 -4.42 -15.37 -5.59
N ILE A 10 -4.51 -15.96 -6.79
CA ILE A 10 -4.74 -15.21 -8.03
C ILE A 10 -6.16 -14.64 -8.07
N ALA A 11 -7.16 -15.41 -7.65
CA ALA A 11 -8.56 -14.96 -7.61
C ALA A 11 -8.79 -13.83 -6.59
N GLN A 12 -8.01 -13.80 -5.51
CA GLN A 12 -8.08 -12.75 -4.48
C GLN A 12 -7.35 -11.46 -4.84
N LEU A 13 -6.69 -11.39 -6.01
CA LEU A 13 -6.01 -10.17 -6.44
C LEU A 13 -7.02 -9.02 -6.65
N PRO A 14 -6.74 -7.81 -6.11
CA PRO A 14 -7.61 -6.65 -6.33
C PRO A 14 -7.50 -6.14 -7.77
N GLU A 15 -8.48 -5.38 -8.25
CA GLU A 15 -8.46 -4.78 -9.59
C GLU A 15 -7.24 -3.86 -9.85
N THR A 16 -6.58 -3.39 -8.79
CA THR A 16 -5.33 -2.62 -8.90
C THR A 16 -4.13 -3.46 -9.33
N CYS A 17 -4.23 -4.80 -9.35
CA CYS A 17 -3.14 -5.71 -9.72
C CYS A 17 -2.63 -5.48 -11.15
N PHE A 18 -3.47 -4.98 -12.06
CA PHE A 18 -3.09 -4.64 -13.44
C PHE A 18 -2.13 -3.44 -13.56
N ARG A 19 -1.80 -2.75 -12.45
CA ARG A 19 -0.79 -1.68 -12.43
C ARG A 19 0.65 -2.18 -12.31
N TYR A 20 0.83 -3.43 -11.87
CA TYR A 20 2.15 -3.99 -11.60
C TYR A 20 2.52 -5.06 -12.62
N ARG A 21 3.67 -4.88 -13.28
CA ARG A 21 4.13 -5.76 -14.37
C ARG A 21 4.26 -7.24 -13.94
N CYS A 22 4.74 -7.49 -12.73
CA CYS A 22 4.87 -8.85 -12.18
C CYS A 22 3.53 -9.59 -12.07
N HIS A 23 2.45 -8.89 -11.68
CA HIS A 23 1.11 -9.46 -11.60
C HIS A 23 0.52 -9.71 -12.99
N ILE A 24 0.73 -8.80 -13.94
CA ILE A 24 0.31 -8.99 -15.33
C ILE A 24 0.96 -10.25 -15.92
N ASP A 25 2.28 -10.41 -15.74
CA ASP A 25 3.01 -11.57 -16.27
C ASP A 25 2.51 -12.87 -15.63
N ASN A 26 2.22 -12.87 -14.32
CA ASN A 26 1.66 -14.02 -13.63
C ASN A 26 0.23 -14.36 -14.12
N LEU A 27 -0.63 -13.34 -14.31
CA LEU A 27 -1.98 -13.52 -14.84
C LEU A 27 -1.99 -14.04 -16.28
N ILE A 28 -1.05 -13.61 -17.11
CA ILE A 28 -0.88 -14.12 -18.47
C ILE A 28 -0.41 -15.58 -18.44
N ASN A 29 0.48 -15.95 -17.52
CA ASN A 29 0.91 -17.33 -17.35
C ASN A 29 -0.23 -18.22 -16.85
N PHE A 30 -1.04 -17.72 -15.92
CA PHE A 30 -2.23 -18.40 -15.45
C PHE A 30 -3.26 -18.59 -16.57
N TYR A 31 -3.54 -17.55 -17.35
CA TYR A 31 -4.39 -17.63 -18.55
C TYR A 31 -3.94 -18.75 -19.50
N LYS A 32 -2.63 -18.82 -19.82
CA LYS A 32 -2.09 -19.86 -20.71
C LYS A 32 -2.32 -21.25 -20.14
N TRP A 33 -2.17 -21.43 -18.83
CA TRP A 33 -2.42 -22.69 -18.16
C TRP A 33 -3.92 -23.04 -18.16
N ALA A 34 -4.78 -22.12 -17.71
CA ALA A 34 -6.23 -22.31 -17.61
C ALA A 34 -6.87 -22.57 -18.98
N LYS A 35 -6.39 -21.91 -20.03
CA LYS A 35 -6.81 -22.16 -21.42
C LYS A 35 -6.59 -23.61 -21.86
N ASN A 36 -5.55 -24.28 -21.34
CA ASN A 36 -5.29 -25.69 -21.68
C ASN A 36 -6.20 -26.66 -20.92
N GLN A 37 -6.91 -26.17 -19.90
CA GLN A 37 -7.85 -26.95 -19.10
C GLN A 37 -9.31 -26.74 -19.56
N TRP A 38 -9.59 -25.62 -20.21
CA TRP A 38 -10.93 -25.27 -20.71
C TRP A 38 -11.08 -25.71 -22.17
N THR A 39 -12.31 -26.01 -22.58
CA THR A 39 -12.62 -26.26 -23.99
C THR A 39 -12.52 -24.97 -24.79
N ALA A 40 -12.18 -25.08 -26.09
CA ALA A 40 -12.06 -23.91 -26.96
C ALA A 40 -13.38 -23.14 -27.12
N THR A 41 -14.53 -23.81 -26.95
CA THR A 41 -15.87 -23.19 -26.95
C THR A 41 -16.08 -22.38 -25.67
N ALA A 42 -15.81 -22.95 -24.50
CA ALA A 42 -15.93 -22.25 -23.21
C ALA A 42 -15.07 -20.99 -23.15
N VAL A 43 -13.83 -21.05 -23.65
CA VAL A 43 -12.95 -19.86 -23.71
C VAL A 43 -13.53 -18.77 -24.62
N LYS A 44 -14.14 -19.14 -25.76
CA LYS A 44 -14.75 -18.17 -26.69
C LYS A 44 -16.01 -17.52 -26.12
N GLU A 45 -16.87 -18.30 -25.48
CA GLU A 45 -18.08 -17.82 -24.81
C GLU A 45 -17.72 -16.87 -23.67
N PHE A 46 -16.82 -17.28 -22.78
CA PHE A 46 -16.39 -16.48 -21.63
C PHE A 46 -15.65 -15.19 -22.03
N THR A 47 -14.89 -15.23 -23.12
CA THR A 47 -14.25 -14.01 -23.69
C THR A 47 -15.29 -13.03 -24.22
N SER A 48 -16.34 -13.54 -24.88
CA SER A 48 -17.40 -12.74 -25.48
C SER A 48 -18.32 -12.13 -24.41
N GLU A 49 -18.67 -12.91 -23.39
CA GLU A 49 -19.47 -12.48 -22.23
C GLU A 49 -18.84 -11.27 -21.52
N HIS A 50 -17.52 -11.27 -21.38
CA HIS A 50 -16.78 -10.18 -20.73
C HIS A 50 -16.25 -9.10 -21.69
N ASN A 51 -16.62 -9.14 -22.99
CA ASN A 51 -16.20 -8.18 -24.02
C ASN A 51 -14.68 -7.98 -24.11
N LEU A 52 -13.90 -9.07 -24.04
CA LEU A 52 -12.43 -9.01 -24.00
C LEU A 52 -11.77 -9.22 -25.37
N ASN A 53 -10.73 -8.45 -25.68
CA ASN A 53 -9.96 -8.60 -26.93
C ASN A 53 -8.61 -9.27 -26.69
N LEU A 54 -8.55 -10.58 -26.97
CA LEU A 54 -7.34 -11.40 -26.77
C LEU A 54 -6.16 -11.08 -27.70
N ARG A 55 -6.23 -10.03 -28.53
CA ARG A 55 -5.04 -9.46 -29.20
C ARG A 55 -4.22 -8.59 -28.25
N LYS A 56 -4.85 -8.04 -27.19
CA LYS A 56 -4.20 -7.19 -26.18
C LYS A 56 -3.74 -8.03 -24.99
N ASN A 57 -2.52 -7.78 -24.51
CA ASN A 57 -1.99 -8.46 -23.32
C ASN A 57 -2.74 -8.07 -22.02
N SER A 58 -3.29 -6.85 -21.95
CA SER A 58 -4.15 -6.41 -20.85
C SER A 58 -5.39 -7.30 -20.70
N ASP A 59 -6.03 -7.60 -21.82
CA ASP A 59 -7.31 -8.32 -21.84
C ASP A 59 -7.07 -9.82 -21.62
N ARG A 60 -5.90 -10.34 -22.03
CA ARG A 60 -5.44 -11.69 -21.67
C ARG A 60 -5.19 -11.83 -20.17
N ALA A 61 -4.54 -10.84 -19.54
CA ALA A 61 -4.34 -10.84 -18.10
C ALA A 61 -5.68 -10.76 -17.35
N ARG A 62 -6.60 -9.91 -17.84
CA ARG A 62 -7.94 -9.77 -17.28
C ARG A 62 -8.75 -11.05 -17.40
N LEU A 63 -8.68 -11.72 -18.54
CA LEU A 63 -9.30 -13.03 -18.73
C LEU A 63 -8.70 -14.07 -17.76
N GLY A 64 -7.36 -14.09 -17.60
CA GLY A 64 -6.71 -14.99 -16.64
C GLY A 64 -7.21 -14.80 -15.20
N TRP A 65 -7.40 -13.55 -14.78
CA TRP A 65 -7.96 -13.24 -13.46
C TRP A 65 -9.41 -13.72 -13.31
N LEU A 66 -10.27 -13.45 -14.29
CA LEU A 66 -11.67 -13.90 -14.28
C LEU A 66 -11.78 -15.43 -14.30
N MET A 67 -10.93 -16.10 -15.07
CA MET A 67 -10.87 -17.57 -15.06
C MET A 67 -10.47 -18.10 -13.68
N ALA A 68 -9.56 -17.44 -12.96
CA ALA A 68 -9.18 -17.85 -11.60
C ALA A 68 -10.37 -17.74 -10.62
N ILE A 69 -11.14 -16.66 -10.71
CA ILE A 69 -12.37 -16.48 -9.92
C ILE A 69 -13.37 -17.59 -10.22
N GLU A 70 -13.57 -17.93 -11.49
CA GLU A 70 -14.49 -19.00 -11.88
C GLU A 70 -14.01 -20.38 -11.40
N TYR A 71 -12.71 -20.63 -11.49
CA TYR A 71 -12.09 -21.85 -10.96
C TYR A 71 -12.34 -22.03 -9.45
N VAL A 72 -12.25 -20.94 -8.67
CA VAL A 72 -12.50 -20.98 -7.22
C VAL A 72 -13.93 -21.40 -6.89
N LYS A 73 -14.91 -21.04 -7.72
CA LYS A 73 -16.31 -21.48 -7.52
C LYS A 73 -16.49 -22.99 -7.72
N CYS A 74 -15.63 -23.62 -8.52
CA CYS A 74 -15.67 -25.05 -8.82
C CYS A 74 -14.74 -25.89 -7.94
N LEU A 75 -13.94 -25.27 -7.08
CA LEU A 75 -13.08 -25.97 -6.13
C LEU A 75 -13.94 -26.50 -4.96
N PRO A 76 -13.74 -27.76 -4.52
CA PRO A 76 -14.46 -28.28 -3.36
C PRO A 76 -14.17 -27.40 -2.14
N PRO A 77 -15.18 -27.13 -1.28
CA PRO A 77 -14.98 -26.33 -0.09
C PRO A 77 -13.85 -26.99 0.72
N ALA A 78 -12.80 -26.21 1.00
CA ALA A 78 -11.75 -26.66 1.91
C ALA A 78 -12.42 -27.09 3.22
N GLN A 79 -12.20 -28.34 3.64
CA GLN A 79 -12.90 -28.91 4.79
C GLN A 79 -12.73 -28.01 6.02
N PRO A 80 -13.83 -27.60 6.67
CA PRO A 80 -13.75 -27.02 8.00
C PRO A 80 -13.45 -28.13 9.02
N GLU A 81 -12.45 -27.94 9.87
CA GLU A 81 -12.24 -28.73 11.08
C GLU A 81 -13.40 -28.53 12.09
N PRO A 82 -13.62 -29.49 13.02
CA PRO A 82 -14.95 -29.80 13.53
C PRO A 82 -15.28 -29.09 14.85
N SER A 83 -16.50 -28.57 14.98
CA SER A 83 -17.30 -28.35 16.21
C SER A 83 -18.37 -27.29 15.91
N ALA A 84 -19.63 -27.32 16.34
CA ALA A 84 -20.41 -28.21 17.21
C ALA A 84 -21.90 -28.12 16.78
N GLU A 85 -22.72 -28.96 17.42
CA GLU A 85 -24.15 -29.27 17.23
C GLU A 85 -25.15 -28.12 16.99
N PRO A 86 -26.36 -28.43 16.45
CA PRO A 86 -27.36 -27.45 16.07
C PRO A 86 -28.27 -27.07 17.26
N LYS A 87 -28.50 -25.76 17.45
CA LYS A 87 -29.66 -25.27 18.20
C LYS A 87 -30.47 -24.28 17.38
N ASN A 88 -31.76 -24.58 17.38
CA ASN A 88 -32.81 -24.01 16.59
C ASN A 88 -33.33 -22.71 17.22
N SER A 89 -33.72 -21.79 16.33
CA SER A 89 -34.77 -20.77 16.50
C SER A 89 -34.50 -19.48 17.28
N GLN A 90 -34.44 -18.41 16.45
CA GLN A 90 -35.22 -17.17 16.58
C GLN A 90 -34.72 -16.07 17.53
N GLN A 91 -33.56 -15.51 17.22
CA GLN A 91 -33.27 -14.07 17.33
C GLN A 91 -31.90 -13.79 16.68
N PRO A 92 -31.78 -13.43 15.38
CA PRO A 92 -30.44 -13.25 14.84
C PRO A 92 -30.14 -12.03 13.95
N GLU A 93 -31.07 -11.24 13.45
CA GLU A 93 -30.68 -10.40 12.29
C GLU A 93 -29.81 -9.18 12.61
N ARG A 94 -29.92 -8.58 13.82
CA ARG A 94 -29.05 -7.44 14.22
C ARG A 94 -27.74 -7.86 14.88
N GLU A 95 -27.75 -8.93 15.67
CA GLU A 95 -26.54 -9.45 16.31
C GLU A 95 -25.66 -10.22 15.30
N GLN A 96 -26.26 -10.94 14.32
CA GLN A 96 -25.48 -11.57 13.25
C GLN A 96 -24.87 -10.56 12.28
N GLN A 97 -25.47 -9.38 12.06
CA GLN A 97 -24.85 -8.33 11.25
C GLN A 97 -23.65 -7.71 11.97
N LEU A 98 -23.78 -7.41 13.27
CA LEU A 98 -22.68 -6.92 14.09
C LEU A 98 -21.57 -7.96 14.25
N GLU A 99 -21.90 -9.23 14.45
CA GLU A 99 -20.93 -10.33 14.50
C GLU A 99 -20.30 -10.62 13.14
N GLN A 100 -21.04 -10.58 12.03
CA GLN A 100 -20.48 -10.74 10.69
C GLN A 100 -19.55 -9.58 10.33
N ASP A 101 -19.90 -8.35 10.67
CA ASP A 101 -19.00 -7.21 10.47
C ASP A 101 -17.79 -7.30 11.40
N HIS A 102 -17.96 -7.74 12.65
CA HIS A 102 -16.82 -7.97 13.55
C HIS A 102 -15.92 -9.10 13.06
N ASN A 103 -16.48 -10.19 12.53
CA ASN A 103 -15.73 -11.31 11.96
C ASN A 103 -15.01 -10.90 10.67
N ARG A 104 -15.66 -10.09 9.81
CA ARG A 104 -15.07 -9.53 8.60
C ARG A 104 -13.92 -8.59 8.94
N VAL A 105 -14.11 -7.68 9.89
CA VAL A 105 -13.05 -6.78 10.38
C VAL A 105 -11.91 -7.59 11.00
N ALA A 106 -12.22 -8.58 11.84
CA ALA A 106 -11.21 -9.46 12.44
C ALA A 106 -10.45 -10.26 11.38
N GLN A 107 -11.11 -10.72 10.32
CA GLN A 107 -10.50 -11.45 9.22
C GLN A 107 -9.61 -10.53 8.36
N VAL A 108 -10.06 -9.32 8.06
CA VAL A 108 -9.25 -8.30 7.38
C VAL A 108 -8.02 -7.93 8.21
N VAL A 109 -8.17 -7.72 9.52
CA VAL A 109 -7.06 -7.45 10.44
C VAL A 109 -6.09 -8.62 10.49
N LYS A 110 -6.58 -9.87 10.53
CA LYS A 110 -5.73 -11.07 10.47
C LYS A 110 -4.95 -11.15 9.17
N VAL A 111 -5.60 -10.98 8.01
CA VAL A 111 -4.93 -11.02 6.69
C VAL A 111 -3.88 -9.92 6.58
N LEU A 112 -4.20 -8.69 7.03
CA LEU A 112 -3.24 -7.58 7.04
C LEU A 112 -2.08 -7.83 8.00
N ALA A 113 -2.33 -8.32 9.21
CA ALA A 113 -1.27 -8.64 10.18
C ALA A 113 -0.35 -9.74 9.65
N THR A 114 -0.90 -10.77 9.01
CA THR A 114 -0.14 -11.84 8.37
C THR A 114 0.67 -11.31 7.18
N ALA A 115 0.08 -10.47 6.32
CA ALA A 115 0.79 -9.84 5.21
C ALA A 115 1.94 -8.92 5.70
N ILE A 116 1.71 -8.15 6.77
CA ILE A 116 2.73 -7.31 7.42
C ILE A 116 3.85 -8.17 8.00
N ALA A 117 3.53 -9.32 8.60
CA ALA A 117 4.54 -10.25 9.14
C ALA A 117 5.43 -10.87 8.05
N TYR A 118 4.95 -10.97 6.81
CA TYR A 118 5.74 -11.41 5.66
C TYR A 118 6.58 -10.30 5.03
N LEU A 119 6.35 -9.03 5.38
CA LEU A 119 7.21 -7.94 4.93
C LEU A 119 8.52 -7.96 5.72
N PRO A 120 9.67 -7.67 5.08
CA PRO A 120 10.91 -7.51 5.81
C PRO A 120 10.74 -6.39 6.86
N PRO A 121 11.29 -6.57 8.08
CA PRO A 121 11.18 -5.55 9.10
C PRO A 121 11.79 -4.25 8.58
N VAL A 122 11.07 -3.14 8.78
CA VAL A 122 11.56 -1.82 8.40
C VAL A 122 12.87 -1.57 9.14
N PRO A 123 13.96 -1.18 8.44
CA PRO A 123 15.22 -0.89 9.10
C PRO A 123 15.01 0.17 10.18
N PRO A 124 15.63 0.02 11.38
CA PRO A 124 15.49 1.01 12.43
C PRO A 124 16.00 2.35 11.95
N THR A 125 15.24 3.41 12.21
CA THR A 125 15.63 4.78 11.88
C THR A 125 16.68 5.29 12.88
N ASN A 126 17.47 6.27 12.45
CA ASN A 126 18.48 6.91 13.29
C ASN A 126 17.92 8.05 14.17
N GLY A 127 16.61 8.33 14.11
CA GLY A 127 15.94 9.35 14.91
C GLY A 127 16.01 10.77 14.35
N LEU A 128 16.57 10.98 13.14
CA LEU A 128 16.56 12.27 12.44
C LEU A 128 15.14 12.76 12.15
N GLU A 129 14.21 11.84 11.91
CA GLU A 129 12.80 12.12 11.63
C GLU A 129 12.08 12.85 12.77
N GLN A 130 12.64 12.77 14.00
CA GLN A 130 12.12 13.47 15.17
C GLN A 130 12.70 14.87 15.35
N THR A 131 13.68 15.25 14.54
CA THR A 131 14.32 16.57 14.66
C THR A 131 13.43 17.65 14.06
N PRO A 132 13.46 18.88 14.60
CA PRO A 132 12.64 19.99 14.13
C PRO A 132 12.61 20.24 12.60
N PRO A 133 13.73 20.16 11.84
CA PRO A 133 13.66 20.37 10.39
C PRO A 133 12.90 19.25 9.66
N TYR A 134 12.93 18.01 10.16
CA TYR A 134 12.20 16.88 9.57
C TYR A 134 10.74 16.94 9.97
N CYS A 135 10.44 17.34 11.20
CA CYS A 135 9.07 17.56 11.67
C CYS A 135 8.36 18.63 10.81
N ILE A 136 9.02 19.75 10.48
CA ILE A 136 8.47 20.78 9.58
C ILE A 136 8.10 20.15 8.22
N LEU A 137 8.94 19.25 7.70
CA LEU A 137 8.71 18.54 6.44
C LEU A 137 7.87 17.26 6.56
N GLY A 138 7.17 17.05 7.69
CA GLY A 138 6.23 15.93 7.83
C GLY A 138 6.89 14.57 8.12
N LYS A 139 8.05 14.58 8.80
CA LYS A 139 8.79 13.40 9.27
C LYS A 139 9.11 12.37 8.16
N PRO A 140 9.73 12.79 7.04
CA PRO A 140 10.01 11.88 5.95
C PRO A 140 11.07 10.85 6.34
N ILE A 141 10.80 9.57 6.08
CA ILE A 141 11.75 8.46 6.25
C ILE A 141 12.43 8.17 4.91
N TYR A 142 11.66 8.21 3.83
CA TYR A 142 12.14 7.94 2.48
C TYR A 142 12.31 9.24 1.67
N PHE A 143 13.19 9.21 0.65
CA PHE A 143 13.42 10.37 -0.22
C PHE A 143 12.14 10.79 -0.97
N ASP A 144 11.34 9.82 -1.42
CA ASP A 144 10.09 10.10 -2.13
C ASP A 144 9.05 10.77 -1.22
N GLU A 145 9.06 10.46 0.08
CA GLU A 145 8.24 11.15 1.07
C GLU A 145 8.69 12.58 1.28
N LEU A 146 10.00 12.82 1.38
CA LEU A 146 10.56 14.18 1.44
C LEU A 146 10.08 15.02 0.25
N VAL A 147 10.17 14.48 -0.97
CA VAL A 147 9.75 15.19 -2.20
C VAL A 147 8.24 15.41 -2.21
N ARG A 148 7.45 14.40 -1.84
CA ARG A 148 5.98 14.49 -1.79
C ARG A 148 5.54 15.55 -0.77
N ASN A 149 6.08 15.50 0.43
CA ASN A 149 5.75 16.40 1.52
C ASN A 149 6.14 17.84 1.18
N TYR A 150 7.32 18.04 0.59
CA TYR A 150 7.72 19.35 0.07
C TYR A 150 6.73 19.89 -0.95
N LYS A 151 6.28 19.09 -1.93
CA LYS A 151 5.31 19.55 -2.94
C LYS A 151 3.99 20.00 -2.31
N ILE A 152 3.49 19.24 -1.33
CA ILE A 152 2.25 19.58 -0.60
C ILE A 152 2.43 20.92 0.13
N LEU A 153 3.51 21.07 0.90
CA LEU A 153 3.79 22.30 1.65
C LEU A 153 4.07 23.50 0.74
N ALA A 154 4.81 23.28 -0.35
CA ALA A 154 5.13 24.32 -1.32
C ALA A 154 3.87 24.85 -2.01
N GLN A 155 2.91 23.97 -2.32
CA GLN A 155 1.62 24.38 -2.87
C GLN A 155 0.77 25.09 -1.81
N LYS A 156 0.76 24.59 -0.57
CA LYS A 156 -0.02 25.16 0.53
C LYS A 156 0.43 26.56 0.93
N TRP A 157 1.73 26.79 1.01
CA TRP A 157 2.32 28.05 1.46
C TRP A 157 2.82 28.93 0.30
N HIS A 158 2.52 28.58 -0.96
CA HIS A 158 2.97 29.37 -2.10
C HIS A 158 2.44 30.82 -1.97
N PRO A 159 3.30 31.85 -2.14
CA PRO A 159 2.89 33.24 -1.95
C PRO A 159 1.73 33.65 -2.88
N ASP A 160 1.67 33.08 -4.08
CA ASP A 160 0.59 33.37 -5.04
C ASP A 160 -0.71 32.60 -4.78
N LEU A 161 -0.67 31.51 -4.02
CA LEU A 161 -1.85 30.65 -3.76
C LEU A 161 -2.42 30.85 -2.36
N CYS A 162 -1.61 31.34 -1.42
CA CYS A 162 -1.95 31.48 -0.01
C CYS A 162 -1.89 32.95 0.40
N SER A 163 -3.04 33.52 0.78
CA SER A 163 -3.13 34.91 1.25
C SER A 163 -2.73 35.11 2.71
N HIS A 164 -2.05 34.14 3.33
CA HIS A 164 -1.63 34.25 4.73
C HIS A 164 -0.39 35.15 4.84
N PRO A 165 -0.32 36.07 5.82
CA PRO A 165 0.79 37.03 5.95
C PRO A 165 2.16 36.35 6.11
N GLU A 166 2.19 35.19 6.77
CA GLU A 166 3.41 34.40 6.99
C GLU A 166 3.73 33.40 5.85
N ALA A 167 2.93 33.35 4.78
CA ALA A 167 3.08 32.34 3.74
C ALA A 167 4.46 32.39 3.07
N GLN A 168 4.95 33.60 2.78
CA GLN A 168 6.25 33.82 2.17
C GLN A 168 7.40 33.31 3.06
N GLU A 169 7.39 33.62 4.36
CA GLU A 169 8.42 33.17 5.30
C GLU A 169 8.41 31.65 5.48
N ARG A 170 7.21 31.07 5.63
CA ARG A 170 7.02 29.62 5.75
C ARG A 170 7.49 28.89 4.49
N PHE A 171 7.17 29.42 3.31
CA PHE A 171 7.59 28.87 2.02
C PHE A 171 9.12 28.92 1.85
N GLN A 172 9.75 30.05 2.21
CA GLN A 172 11.20 30.18 2.18
C GLN A 172 11.87 29.19 3.12
N LEU A 173 11.36 29.03 4.34
CA LEU A 173 11.90 28.10 5.33
C LEU A 173 11.81 26.65 4.84
N VAL A 174 10.62 26.23 4.39
CA VAL A 174 10.38 24.88 3.84
C VAL A 174 11.32 24.61 2.65
N THR A 175 11.47 25.59 1.76
CA THR A 175 12.35 25.47 0.59
C THR A 175 13.83 25.38 0.98
N ALA A 176 14.28 26.16 1.97
CA ALA A 176 15.65 26.13 2.45
C ALA A 176 15.98 24.77 3.07
N ILE A 177 15.14 24.27 3.99
CA ILE A 177 15.32 22.96 4.63
C ILE A 177 15.33 21.85 3.55
N PHE A 178 14.37 21.87 2.62
CA PHE A 178 14.30 20.87 1.55
C PHE A 178 15.56 20.86 0.67
N LYS A 179 16.06 22.04 0.26
CA LYS A 179 17.29 22.13 -0.55
C LYS A 179 18.51 21.56 0.17
N GLU A 180 18.68 21.86 1.46
CA GLU A 180 19.78 21.35 2.27
C GLU A 180 19.71 19.81 2.37
N LEU A 181 18.55 19.27 2.75
CA LEU A 181 18.34 17.83 2.91
C LEU A 181 18.51 17.08 1.58
N LYS A 182 17.95 17.62 0.48
CA LYS A 182 18.02 16.99 -0.85
C LYS A 182 19.45 16.82 -1.35
N THR A 183 20.32 17.80 -1.11
CA THR A 183 21.69 17.82 -1.67
C THR A 183 22.56 16.66 -1.17
N SER A 184 22.33 16.18 0.05
CA SER A 184 23.12 15.11 0.66
C SER A 184 22.27 14.05 1.35
N TRP A 185 21.04 13.82 0.87
CA TRP A 185 20.08 12.91 1.49
C TRP A 185 20.68 11.53 1.77
N PHE A 186 21.09 10.82 0.72
CA PHE A 186 21.60 9.46 0.83
C PHE A 186 22.97 9.35 1.53
N LYS A 187 23.67 10.47 1.75
CA LYS A 187 25.00 10.48 2.36
C LYS A 187 24.99 10.87 3.85
N LYS A 188 24.08 11.76 4.26
CA LYS A 188 24.12 12.38 5.60
C LYS A 188 22.76 12.50 6.30
N TYR A 189 21.68 12.60 5.53
CA TYR A 189 20.39 13.08 6.05
C TYR A 189 19.27 12.04 5.94
N SER A 190 19.51 10.88 5.33
CA SER A 190 18.51 9.81 5.31
C SER A 190 18.35 9.20 6.71
N PRO A 191 17.12 9.08 7.23
CA PRO A 191 16.84 8.38 8.49
C PRO A 191 17.25 6.90 8.49
N LEU A 192 17.46 6.31 7.31
CA LEU A 192 17.88 4.91 7.13
C LEU A 192 19.41 4.71 7.17
N ILE A 193 20.19 5.79 7.26
CA ILE A 193 21.65 5.69 7.46
C ILE A 193 21.90 5.26 8.91
N ALA A 194 22.87 4.36 9.11
CA ALA A 194 23.24 3.90 10.45
C ALA A 194 23.62 5.09 11.36
N ALA A 195 23.05 5.12 12.57
CA ALA A 195 23.25 6.22 13.53
C ALA A 195 24.74 6.45 13.88
N CYS A 196 25.57 5.40 13.84
CA CYS A 196 27.02 5.48 14.03
C CYS A 196 27.72 6.35 12.98
N THR A 197 27.14 6.48 11.77
CA THR A 197 27.71 7.28 10.67
C THR A 197 27.45 8.78 10.85
N ILE A 198 26.35 9.14 11.53
CA ILE A 198 25.98 10.54 11.79
C ILE A 198 26.68 11.07 13.05
N GLY A 199 26.78 10.23 14.08
CA GLY A 199 27.32 10.60 15.39
C GLY A 199 26.26 11.21 16.32
N SER A 200 26.31 10.82 17.59
CA SER A 200 25.32 11.19 18.61
C SER A 200 25.27 12.70 18.90
N GLU A 201 26.40 13.40 18.79
CA GLU A 201 26.45 14.87 18.97
C GLU A 201 25.69 15.61 17.87
N ASN A 202 25.83 15.17 16.61
CA ASN A 202 25.14 15.78 15.48
C ASN A 202 23.62 15.60 15.58
N LEU A 203 23.17 14.43 16.06
CA LEU A 203 21.76 14.18 16.37
C LEU A 203 21.25 15.10 17.49
N LYS A 204 22.02 15.28 18.58
CA LYS A 204 21.66 16.22 19.66
C LYS A 204 21.58 17.65 19.15
N ARG A 205 22.55 18.10 18.35
CA ARG A 205 22.53 19.44 17.72
C ARG A 205 21.32 19.62 16.83
N ALA A 206 20.98 18.62 16.02
CA ALA A 206 19.80 18.66 15.16
C ALA A 206 18.50 18.74 15.97
N ARG A 207 18.39 18.01 17.09
CA ARG A 207 17.23 18.06 17.99
C ARG A 207 17.06 19.41 18.68
N ASN A 208 18.16 20.08 19.01
CA ASN A 208 18.14 21.36 19.73
C ASN A 208 17.94 22.58 18.80
N LYS A 209 17.84 22.38 17.48
CA LYS A 209 17.57 23.50 16.55
C LYS A 209 16.16 24.05 16.77
N THR A 210 16.07 25.35 17.01
CA THR A 210 14.79 26.04 17.10
C THR A 210 14.45 26.73 15.78
N PHE A 211 13.16 26.80 15.47
CA PHE A 211 12.63 27.50 14.30
C PHE A 211 11.57 28.49 14.76
N PRO A 212 11.33 29.57 13.99
CA PRO A 212 10.34 30.60 14.35
C PRO A 212 8.91 30.07 14.41
N PHE A 213 8.62 28.98 13.70
CA PHE A 213 7.30 28.36 13.63
C PHE A 213 7.32 26.95 14.22
N THR A 214 6.21 26.53 14.83
CA THR A 214 6.03 25.15 15.26
C THR A 214 5.83 24.25 14.04
N ALA A 215 6.39 23.03 14.08
CA ALA A 215 6.30 22.10 12.96
C ALA A 215 4.85 21.76 12.56
N GLU A 216 3.95 21.66 13.54
CA GLU A 216 2.54 21.32 13.32
C GLU A 216 1.79 22.41 12.55
N SER A 217 2.17 23.68 12.76
CA SER A 217 1.52 24.83 12.10
C SER A 217 1.66 24.82 10.57
N PHE A 218 2.62 24.09 10.01
CA PHE A 218 2.79 23.97 8.56
C PHE A 218 1.76 23.04 7.92
N TRP A 219 1.22 22.11 8.71
CA TRP A 219 0.36 21.01 8.24
C TRP A 219 -1.12 21.21 8.57
N GLN A 220 -1.45 22.00 9.61
CA GLN A 220 -2.80 22.52 9.87
C GLN A 220 -3.25 23.43 8.73
#